data_AF-T1H5W3-F1
#
_entry.id   AF-T1H5W3-F1
#
_cell.length_a   1.000
_cell.length_b   1.000
_cell.length_c   1.000
_cell.angle_alpha   90.00
_cell.angle_beta   90.00
_cell.angle_gamma   90.00
#
_symmetry.space_group_name_H-M   'P 1'
#
loop_
_entity.id
_entity.type
_entity.pdbx_description
1 polymer ?
#
loop_
_entity_poly.entity_id
_entity_poly.type
_entity_poly.pdbx_seq_one_letter_code
_entity_poly.pdbx_strand_id
1 'polypeptide(L)'
;VADGVGGWRNYGIDPGEFSSFLMKTCERLVHCVNFNPQRPVNLLSYSYCELLEQKKPILGSSTACVLILNRENSTVYTANIGDSGFMVVRQGEIVHKSEEQQHYFNTPFQLSLPPPGHGRNVLSDSPESADTLSFPVKEGDVIMVATDGVFDNVPESLLLDVLKEAEGVTDPVKLQMTANSLALMARSLSFDSEFMS
;
A
#
# COMPACT_ATOMS: atom_id res chain seq x y z
N VAL A 1 0.63 2.90 2.46
CA VAL A 1 -0.51 3.27 1.58
C VAL A 1 -1.64 2.28 1.81
N ALA A 2 -2.88 2.68 1.54
CA ALA A 2 -4.03 1.81 1.63
C ALA A 2 -5.05 2.23 0.58
N ASP A 3 -5.57 1.28 -0.20
CA ASP A 3 -6.56 1.55 -1.24
C ASP A 3 -7.92 1.00 -0.83
N GLY A 4 -8.90 1.90 -0.74
CA GLY A 4 -10.26 1.54 -0.38
C GLY A 4 -11.01 1.02 -1.61
N VAL A 5 -11.62 -0.17 -1.50
CA VAL A 5 -12.24 -0.83 -2.66
C VAL A 5 -13.41 -0.01 -3.21
N GLY A 6 -13.27 0.49 -4.44
CA GLY A 6 -14.21 1.44 -5.05
C GLY A 6 -15.65 0.93 -5.21
N GLY A 7 -15.85 -0.39 -5.25
CA GLY A 7 -17.17 -1.03 -5.39
C GLY A 7 -18.17 -0.65 -4.30
N TRP A 8 -17.69 -0.24 -3.11
CA TRP A 8 -18.52 0.21 -2.00
C TRP A 8 -19.37 1.45 -2.29
N ARG A 9 -18.97 2.28 -3.27
CA ARG A 9 -19.75 3.46 -3.70
C ARG A 9 -21.15 3.09 -4.18
N ASN A 10 -21.31 1.90 -4.78
CA ASN A 10 -22.62 1.41 -5.24
C ASN A 10 -23.60 1.13 -4.09
N TYR A 11 -23.09 1.01 -2.86
CA TYR A 11 -23.86 0.82 -1.63
C TYR A 11 -23.98 2.12 -0.80
N GLY A 12 -23.54 3.26 -1.35
CA GLY A 12 -23.53 4.54 -0.64
C GLY A 12 -22.47 4.63 0.46
N ILE A 13 -21.44 3.78 0.41
CA ILE A 13 -20.33 3.75 1.35
C ILE A 13 -19.12 4.42 0.71
N ASP A 14 -18.49 5.34 1.45
CA ASP A 14 -17.25 5.98 1.01
C ASP A 14 -16.05 5.03 1.24
N PRO A 15 -15.41 4.52 0.18
CA PRO A 15 -14.26 3.62 0.34
C PRO A 15 -13.06 4.30 1.03
N GLY A 16 -12.99 5.63 1.01
CA GLY A 16 -11.93 6.38 1.67
C GLY A 16 -12.03 6.37 3.20
N GLU A 17 -13.21 6.17 3.79
CA GLU A 17 -13.36 6.17 5.24
C GLU A 17 -12.61 4.99 5.89
N PHE A 18 -12.74 3.79 5.31
CA PHE A 18 -12.09 2.58 5.81
C PHE A 18 -10.56 2.69 5.74
N SER A 19 -10.02 3.00 4.56
CA SER A 19 -8.57 3.11 4.35
C SER A 19 -7.95 4.25 5.15
N SER A 20 -8.63 5.40 5.24
CA SER A 20 -8.18 6.55 6.04
C SER A 20 -8.14 6.23 7.54
N PHE A 21 -9.17 5.56 8.07
CA PHE A 21 -9.20 5.17 9.47
C PHE A 21 -8.07 4.19 9.79
N LEU A 22 -7.87 3.19 8.93
CA LEU A 22 -6.79 2.20 9.08
C LEU A 22 -5.42 2.90 9.15
N MET A 23 -5.12 3.80 8.21
CA MET A 23 -3.80 4.47 8.19
C MET A 23 -3.60 5.48 9.34
N LYS A 24 -4.64 6.20 9.77
CA LYS A 24 -4.57 7.09 10.94
C LYS A 24 -4.33 6.32 12.24
N THR A 25 -4.93 5.15 12.37
CA THR A 25 -4.72 4.29 13.53
C THR A 25 -3.31 3.71 13.52
N CYS A 26 -2.80 3.27 12.36
CA CYS A 26 -1.38 2.91 12.20
C CYS A 26 -0.44 4.06 12.62
N GLU A 27 -0.67 5.28 12.15
CA GLU A 27 0.11 6.48 12.52
C GLU A 27 0.14 6.69 14.05
N ARG A 28 -1.01 6.55 14.72
CA ARG A 28 -1.06 6.66 16.19
C ARG A 28 -0.29 5.52 16.88
N LEU A 29 -0.41 4.30 16.38
CA LEU A 29 0.15 3.10 17.01
C LEU A 29 1.68 3.03 16.93
N VAL A 30 2.33 3.65 15.92
CA VAL A 30 3.81 3.70 15.86
C VAL A 30 4.44 4.49 17.01
N HIS A 31 3.65 5.30 17.72
CA HIS A 31 4.09 6.07 18.88
C HIS A 31 3.85 5.34 20.22
N CYS A 32 3.25 4.16 20.22
CA CYS A 32 3.00 3.38 21.43
C CYS A 32 4.26 2.65 21.93
N VAL A 33 4.37 2.47 23.25
CA VAL A 33 5.55 1.86 23.91
C VAL A 33 5.83 0.43 23.44
N ASN A 34 4.80 -0.30 23.01
CA ASN A 34 4.87 -1.68 22.54
C ASN A 34 5.02 -1.80 21.01
N PHE A 35 5.25 -0.71 20.29
CA PHE A 35 5.47 -0.75 18.86
C PHE A 35 6.74 -1.56 18.54
N ASN A 36 6.58 -2.60 17.70
CA ASN A 36 7.70 -3.39 17.21
C ASN A 36 7.94 -3.06 15.72
N PRO A 37 9.01 -2.32 15.37
CA PRO A 37 9.28 -1.93 13.99
C PRO A 37 9.61 -3.12 13.08
N GLN A 38 9.95 -4.28 13.64
CA GLN A 38 10.27 -5.51 12.89
C GLN A 38 9.03 -6.32 12.52
N ARG A 39 7.85 -5.94 13.01
CA ARG A 39 6.58 -6.64 12.73
C ARG A 39 5.49 -5.67 12.28
N PRO A 40 5.59 -5.07 11.07
CA PRO A 40 4.56 -4.18 10.53
C PRO A 40 3.17 -4.84 10.44
N VAL A 41 3.10 -6.17 10.28
CA VAL A 41 1.84 -6.91 10.30
C VAL A 41 1.05 -6.68 11.60
N ASN A 42 1.73 -6.57 12.75
CA ASN A 42 1.05 -6.27 14.01
C ASN A 42 0.41 -4.89 13.98
N LEU A 43 1.02 -3.92 13.29
CA LEU A 43 0.45 -2.57 13.14
C LEU A 43 -0.88 -2.64 12.39
N LEU A 44 -0.94 -3.42 11.30
CA LEU A 44 -2.17 -3.68 10.55
C LEU A 44 -3.18 -4.46 11.39
N SER A 45 -2.78 -5.53 12.09
CA SER A 45 -3.67 -6.31 12.95
C SER A 45 -4.33 -5.45 14.02
N TYR A 46 -3.54 -4.67 14.79
CA TYR A 46 -4.10 -3.81 15.84
C TYR A 46 -4.97 -2.70 15.27
N SER A 47 -4.55 -2.10 14.15
CA SER A 47 -5.34 -1.07 13.50
C SER A 47 -6.68 -1.60 12.98
N TYR A 48 -6.70 -2.82 12.46
CA TYR A 48 -7.92 -3.46 11.99
C TYR A 48 -8.83 -3.86 13.16
N CYS A 49 -8.28 -4.41 14.24
CA CYS A 49 -9.05 -4.69 15.46
C CYS A 49 -9.75 -3.43 15.99
N GLU A 50 -9.04 -2.30 16.09
CA GLU A 50 -9.66 -1.04 16.55
C GLU A 50 -10.73 -0.50 15.59
N LEU A 51 -10.59 -0.75 14.28
CA LEU A 51 -11.62 -0.43 13.28
C LEU A 51 -12.89 -1.24 13.54
N LEU A 52 -12.75 -2.54 13.77
CA LEU A 52 -13.87 -3.46 14.05
C LEU A 52 -14.59 -3.13 15.37
N GLU A 53 -13.89 -2.56 16.35
CA GLU A 53 -14.42 -2.18 17.66
C GLU A 53 -15.08 -0.79 17.70
N GLN A 54 -15.08 -0.04 16.59
CA GLN A 54 -15.69 1.28 16.54
C GLN A 54 -17.20 1.24 16.84
N LYS A 55 -17.66 2.11 17.76
CA LYS A 55 -19.08 2.25 18.10
C LYS A 55 -19.94 2.61 16.89
N LYS A 56 -19.40 3.44 15.99
CA LYS A 56 -19.97 3.71 14.68
C LYS A 56 -19.20 2.85 13.67
N PRO A 57 -19.81 1.82 13.08
CA PRO A 57 -19.11 0.97 12.12
C PRO A 57 -18.58 1.78 10.94
N ILE A 58 -17.33 1.52 10.58
CA ILE A 58 -16.67 2.07 9.39
C ILE A 58 -16.73 0.99 8.33
N LEU A 59 -17.79 1.05 7.53
CA LEU A 59 -18.07 0.02 6.53
C LEU A 59 -17.14 0.18 5.33
N GLY A 60 -16.82 -0.92 4.68
CA GLY A 60 -15.98 -0.91 3.49
C GLY A 60 -14.94 -2.00 3.52
N SER A 61 -13.95 -1.87 2.65
CA SER A 61 -12.76 -2.71 2.63
C SER A 61 -11.59 -1.97 2.03
N SER A 62 -10.38 -2.44 2.33
CA SER A 62 -9.16 -1.81 1.85
C SER A 62 -8.03 -2.82 1.72
N THR A 63 -7.18 -2.60 0.71
CA THR A 63 -5.80 -3.12 0.67
C THR A 63 -4.93 -2.27 1.60
N ALA A 64 -3.76 -2.76 1.98
CA ALA A 64 -2.79 -1.98 2.75
C ALA A 64 -1.35 -2.45 2.55
N CYS A 65 -0.46 -1.50 2.27
CA CYS A 65 0.98 -1.71 2.22
C CYS A 65 1.69 -0.80 3.23
N VAL A 66 2.35 -1.40 4.22
CA VAL A 66 3.08 -0.69 5.27
C VAL A 66 4.56 -1.07 5.22
N LEU A 67 5.42 -0.06 5.22
CA LEU A 67 6.87 -0.21 5.27
C LEU A 67 7.43 0.53 6.49
N ILE A 68 8.33 -0.11 7.22
CA ILE A 68 9.04 0.47 8.36
C ILE A 68 10.53 0.39 8.09
N LEU A 69 11.18 1.55 7.97
CA LEU A 69 12.64 1.64 7.92
C LEU A 69 13.20 1.69 9.34
N ASN A 70 13.82 0.60 9.78
CA ASN A 70 14.57 0.58 11.02
C ASN A 70 15.99 1.13 10.77
N ARG A 71 16.24 2.34 11.31
CA ARG A 71 17.53 3.05 11.14
C ARG A 71 18.68 2.41 11.92
N GLU A 72 18.40 1.67 13.00
CA GLU A 72 19.43 1.07 13.84
C GLU A 72 20.17 -0.06 13.10
N ASN A 73 19.45 -0.81 12.27
CA ASN A 73 19.98 -1.94 11.52
C ASN A 73 19.87 -1.76 9.99
N SER A 74 19.49 -0.57 9.52
CA SER A 74 19.33 -0.25 8.09
C SER A 74 18.49 -1.28 7.33
N THR A 75 17.41 -1.77 7.95
CA THR A 75 16.53 -2.80 7.40
C THR A 75 15.13 -2.25 7.23
N VAL A 76 14.52 -2.52 6.08
CA VAL A 76 13.09 -2.28 5.85
C VAL A 76 12.32 -3.54 6.19
N TYR A 77 11.23 -3.38 6.93
CA TYR A 77 10.26 -4.43 7.21
C TYR A 77 8.93 -4.04 6.57
N THR A 78 8.27 -4.99 5.91
CA THR A 78 7.04 -4.72 5.17
C THR A 78 5.90 -5.63 5.62
N ALA A 79 4.67 -5.16 5.44
CA ALA A 79 3.48 -5.99 5.43
C ALA A 79 2.56 -5.47 4.31
N ASN A 80 2.25 -6.32 3.35
CA ASN A 80 1.41 -6.00 2.21
C ASN A 80 0.19 -6.92 2.18
N ILE A 81 -1.01 -6.35 2.13
CA ILE A 81 -2.24 -7.08 1.88
C ILE A 81 -2.98 -6.48 0.68
N GLY A 82 -3.17 -7.30 -0.35
CA GLY A 82 -3.77 -6.91 -1.63
C GLY A 82 -2.76 -6.62 -2.73
N ASP A 83 -3.14 -5.75 -3.66
CA ASP A 83 -2.41 -5.36 -4.88
C ASP A 83 -1.83 -3.93 -4.82
N SER A 84 -1.93 -3.26 -3.66
CA SER A 84 -0.96 -2.22 -3.33
C SER A 84 0.44 -2.83 -3.18
N GLY A 85 1.49 -2.00 -3.16
CA GLY A 85 2.82 -2.54 -3.12
C GLY A 85 3.96 -1.54 -2.99
N PHE A 86 5.17 -2.07 -3.11
CA PHE A 86 6.40 -1.31 -3.13
C PHE A 86 7.40 -1.84 -4.16
N MET A 87 8.31 -0.95 -4.56
CA MET A 87 9.44 -1.24 -5.44
C MET A 87 10.68 -0.54 -4.89
N VAL A 88 11.81 -1.24 -4.87
CA VAL A 88 13.10 -0.70 -4.44
C VAL A 88 14.07 -0.75 -5.60
N VAL A 89 14.56 0.43 -5.98
CA VAL A 89 15.54 0.61 -7.06
C VAL A 89 16.91 0.93 -6.47
N ARG A 90 17.92 0.24 -6.98
CA ARG A 90 19.34 0.42 -6.63
C ARG A 90 20.20 0.17 -7.85
N GLN A 91 21.08 1.12 -8.17
CA GLN A 91 21.99 1.11 -9.30
C GLN A 91 21.29 0.84 -10.64
N GLY A 92 20.10 1.43 -10.81
CA GLY A 92 19.27 1.28 -12.00
C GLY A 92 18.58 -0.07 -12.15
N GLU A 93 18.54 -0.89 -11.10
CA GLU A 93 17.91 -2.22 -11.09
C GLU A 93 16.87 -2.34 -9.97
N ILE A 94 15.83 -3.13 -10.20
CA ILE A 94 14.84 -3.47 -9.17
C ILE A 94 15.44 -4.55 -8.27
N VAL A 95 15.76 -4.19 -7.02
CA VAL A 95 16.36 -5.12 -6.05
C VAL A 95 15.34 -5.79 -5.14
N HIS A 96 14.20 -5.15 -4.91
CA HIS A 96 13.06 -5.71 -4.19
C HIS A 96 11.75 -5.17 -4.78
N LYS A 97 10.73 -6.02 -4.84
CA LYS A 97 9.37 -5.66 -5.25
C LYS A 97 8.39 -6.53 -4.47
N SER A 98 7.26 -5.98 -4.04
CA SER A 98 6.17 -6.79 -3.48
C SER A 98 5.50 -7.63 -4.56
N GLU A 99 5.02 -8.82 -4.18
CA GLU A 99 4.09 -9.60 -5.01
C GLU A 99 2.65 -9.15 -4.72
N GLU A 100 1.83 -9.07 -5.76
CA GLU A 100 0.41 -8.75 -5.62
C GLU A 100 -0.35 -9.96 -5.05
N GLN A 101 -1.22 -9.72 -4.08
CA GLN A 101 -2.06 -10.74 -3.49
C GLN A 101 -3.49 -10.62 -4.03
N GLN A 102 -3.90 -11.60 -4.85
CA GLN A 102 -5.23 -11.65 -5.45
C GLN A 102 -5.89 -13.03 -5.30
N HIS A 103 -7.20 -13.05 -5.07
CA HIS A 103 -8.01 -14.27 -5.08
C HIS A 103 -8.30 -14.72 -6.53
N TYR A 104 -8.56 -13.75 -7.40
CA TYR A 104 -8.76 -13.86 -8.85
C TYR A 104 -8.30 -12.55 -9.49
N PHE A 105 -8.21 -12.51 -10.82
CA PHE A 105 -7.89 -11.29 -11.57
C PHE A 105 -8.74 -10.09 -11.08
N ASN A 106 -8.08 -8.97 -10.75
CA ASN A 106 -8.68 -7.75 -10.21
C ASN A 106 -9.54 -7.96 -8.96
N THR A 107 -9.20 -8.96 -8.13
CA THR A 107 -9.87 -9.25 -6.87
C THR A 107 -8.83 -9.40 -5.76
N PRO A 108 -8.32 -8.27 -5.20
CA PRO A 108 -7.26 -8.32 -4.21
C PRO A 108 -7.72 -8.90 -2.88
N PHE A 109 -6.72 -9.42 -2.15
CA PHE A 109 -6.85 -9.63 -0.72
C PHE A 109 -7.15 -8.30 -0.04
N GLN A 110 -8.06 -8.32 0.94
CA GLN A 110 -8.56 -7.09 1.55
C GLN A 110 -9.09 -7.29 2.96
N LEU A 111 -8.85 -6.29 3.80
CA LEU A 111 -9.48 -6.18 5.11
C LEU A 111 -10.87 -5.58 4.93
N SER A 112 -11.89 -6.12 5.58
CA SER A 112 -13.28 -5.78 5.26
C SER A 112 -14.20 -5.73 6.47
N LEU A 113 -15.06 -4.72 6.51
CA LEU A 113 -16.22 -4.69 7.39
C LEU A 113 -17.48 -4.43 6.55
N PRO A 114 -18.16 -5.49 6.07
CA PRO A 114 -19.34 -5.33 5.25
C PRO A 114 -20.56 -4.88 6.06
N PRO A 115 -21.55 -4.24 5.43
CA PRO A 115 -22.84 -3.96 6.05
C PRO A 115 -23.51 -5.23 6.59
N PRO A 116 -24.34 -5.13 7.65
CA PRO A 116 -25.13 -6.25 8.12
C PRO A 116 -25.88 -6.95 6.98
N GLY A 117 -25.86 -8.28 6.98
CA GLY A 117 -26.51 -9.10 5.95
C GLY A 117 -25.74 -9.30 4.64
N HIS A 118 -24.61 -8.60 4.42
CA HIS A 118 -23.82 -8.68 3.18
C HIS A 118 -22.55 -9.54 3.31
N GLY A 119 -22.18 -9.95 4.53
CA GLY A 119 -20.89 -10.61 4.79
C GLY A 119 -20.64 -11.97 4.15
N ARG A 120 -21.66 -12.64 3.58
CA ARG A 120 -21.46 -13.90 2.85
C ARG A 120 -20.89 -13.71 1.44
N ASN A 121 -21.02 -12.51 0.88
CA ASN A 121 -20.64 -12.20 -0.50
C ASN A 121 -19.44 -11.24 -0.57
N VAL A 122 -18.81 -10.94 0.57
CA VAL A 122 -17.71 -9.99 0.68
C VAL A 122 -16.48 -10.74 1.14
N LEU A 123 -15.39 -10.61 0.39
CA LEU A 123 -14.09 -11.14 0.78
C LEU A 123 -13.60 -10.37 2.01
N SER A 124 -13.10 -11.10 3.00
CA SER A 124 -12.55 -10.53 4.22
C SER A 124 -11.39 -11.39 4.64
N ASP A 125 -10.18 -10.89 4.39
CA ASP A 125 -8.95 -11.57 4.73
C ASP A 125 -8.47 -11.16 6.13
N SER A 126 -7.59 -11.98 6.69
CA SER A 126 -6.95 -11.70 7.97
C SER A 126 -5.74 -10.81 7.74
N PRO A 127 -5.41 -9.87 8.64
CA PRO A 127 -4.13 -9.17 8.62
C PRO A 127 -2.93 -10.14 8.57
N GLU A 128 -3.05 -11.33 9.15
CA GLU A 128 -2.05 -12.39 9.15
C GLU A 128 -1.82 -13.03 7.77
N SER A 129 -2.70 -12.76 6.79
CA SER A 129 -2.51 -13.12 5.39
C SER A 129 -1.60 -12.15 4.64
N ALA A 130 -1.22 -11.03 5.25
CA ALA A 130 -0.33 -10.06 4.61
C ALA A 130 1.06 -10.68 4.36
N ASP A 131 1.60 -10.46 3.16
CA ASP A 131 2.97 -10.84 2.85
C ASP A 131 3.94 -9.91 3.56
N THR A 132 4.85 -10.53 4.31
CA THR A 132 5.88 -9.84 5.07
C THR A 132 7.25 -10.10 4.48
N LEU A 133 7.99 -9.03 4.21
CA LEU A 133 9.39 -9.11 3.78
C LEU A 133 10.26 -8.28 4.72
N SER A 134 11.53 -8.67 4.81
CA SER A 134 12.55 -7.85 5.47
C SER A 134 13.84 -7.90 4.66
N PHE A 135 14.40 -6.73 4.38
CA PHE A 135 15.61 -6.64 3.57
C PHE A 135 16.46 -5.43 3.95
N PRO A 136 17.80 -5.55 3.85
CA PRO A 136 18.71 -4.44 4.12
C PRO A 136 18.65 -3.41 2.99
N VAL A 137 18.67 -2.14 3.36
CA VAL A 137 18.76 -1.01 2.44
C VAL A 137 20.13 -0.33 2.52
N LYS A 138 20.48 0.39 1.46
CA LYS A 138 21.72 1.16 1.36
C LYS A 138 21.39 2.62 1.11
N GLU A 139 22.33 3.48 1.48
CA GLU A 139 22.25 4.89 1.08
C GLU A 139 22.20 4.99 -0.45
N GLY A 140 21.29 5.81 -0.95
CA GLY A 140 21.03 5.97 -2.38
C GLY A 140 19.87 5.15 -2.92
N ASP A 141 19.41 4.12 -2.20
CA ASP A 141 18.22 3.34 -2.59
C ASP A 141 16.98 4.25 -2.69
N VAL A 142 16.15 4.00 -3.71
CA VAL A 142 14.85 4.64 -3.87
C VAL A 142 13.76 3.62 -3.59
N ILE A 143 12.88 3.93 -2.64
CA ILE A 143 11.73 3.10 -2.29
C ILE A 143 10.47 3.82 -2.77
N MET A 144 9.80 3.23 -3.76
CA MET A 144 8.46 3.65 -4.17
C MET A 144 7.42 2.80 -3.44
N VAL A 145 6.37 3.44 -2.94
CA VAL A 145 5.20 2.77 -2.36
C VAL A 145 3.97 3.35 -3.02
N ALA A 146 3.11 2.51 -3.59
CA ALA A 146 1.96 2.94 -4.36
C ALA A 146 0.80 1.94 -4.26
N THR A 147 -0.39 2.36 -4.71
CA THR A 147 -1.51 1.44 -4.94
C THR A 147 -1.47 0.90 -6.37
N ASP A 148 -2.33 -0.07 -6.65
CA ASP A 148 -2.60 -0.64 -7.99
C ASP A 148 -2.83 0.45 -9.05
N GLY A 149 -3.43 1.59 -8.67
CA GLY A 149 -3.62 2.74 -9.54
C GLY A 149 -2.33 3.24 -10.22
N VAL A 150 -1.14 3.00 -9.66
CA VAL A 150 0.15 3.24 -10.35
C VAL A 150 0.66 1.98 -11.02
N PHE A 151 0.64 0.83 -10.33
CA PHE A 151 1.23 -0.41 -10.85
C PHE A 151 0.52 -0.95 -12.09
N ASP A 152 -0.80 -0.79 -12.19
CA ASP A 152 -1.60 -1.20 -13.35
C ASP A 152 -1.41 -0.24 -14.53
N ASN A 153 -1.20 1.05 -14.25
CA ASN A 153 -1.27 2.10 -15.26
C ASN A 153 0.10 2.59 -15.74
N VAL A 154 1.21 2.14 -15.15
CA VAL A 154 2.56 2.54 -15.58
C VAL A 154 3.43 1.30 -15.78
N PRO A 155 3.97 1.07 -17.00
CA PRO A 155 4.88 -0.04 -17.25
C PRO A 155 6.07 -0.02 -16.31
N GLU A 156 6.49 -1.20 -15.86
CA GLU A 156 7.63 -1.37 -14.96
C GLU A 156 8.92 -0.71 -15.49
N SER A 157 9.14 -0.74 -16.81
CA SER A 157 10.28 -0.06 -17.43
C SER A 157 10.25 1.46 -17.23
N LEU A 158 9.08 2.11 -17.35
CA LEU A 158 8.95 3.54 -17.12
C LEU A 158 9.07 3.89 -15.64
N LEU A 159 8.52 3.05 -14.75
CA LEU A 159 8.75 3.18 -13.31
C LEU A 159 10.25 3.15 -13.00
N LEU A 160 10.97 2.17 -13.55
CA LEU A 160 12.41 2.02 -13.35
C LEU A 160 13.19 3.22 -13.87
N ASP A 161 12.89 3.70 -15.08
CA ASP A 161 13.56 4.87 -15.67
C ASP A 161 13.41 6.12 -14.79
N VAL A 162 12.20 6.38 -14.29
CA VAL A 162 11.92 7.54 -13.42
C VAL A 162 12.58 7.40 -12.04
N LEU A 163 12.53 6.20 -11.44
CA LEU A 163 13.10 5.96 -10.12
C LEU A 163 14.64 5.96 -10.13
N LYS A 164 15.25 5.52 -11.23
CA LYS A 164 16.71 5.57 -11.45
C LYS A 164 17.25 6.99 -11.39
N GLU A 165 16.53 7.96 -11.96
CA GLU A 165 16.91 9.39 -11.89
C GLU A 165 16.77 9.98 -10.48
N ALA A 166 16.03 9.32 -9.59
CA ALA A 166 15.85 9.74 -8.20
C ALA A 166 16.88 9.13 -7.23
N GLU A 167 17.77 8.23 -7.70
CA GLU A 167 18.78 7.60 -6.85
C GLU A 167 19.75 8.61 -6.24
N GLY A 168 19.99 8.48 -4.94
CA GLY A 168 20.84 9.40 -4.18
C GLY A 168 20.29 10.82 -4.02
N VAL A 169 19.09 11.11 -4.53
CA VAL A 169 18.45 12.42 -4.36
C VAL A 169 17.97 12.57 -2.92
N THR A 170 18.48 13.60 -2.22
CA THR A 170 18.09 13.94 -0.85
C THR A 170 17.21 15.17 -0.75
N ASP A 171 17.02 15.89 -1.87
CA ASP A 171 16.17 17.08 -1.94
C ASP A 171 14.68 16.67 -1.93
N PRO A 172 13.91 17.02 -0.89
CA PRO A 172 12.51 16.61 -0.77
C PRO A 172 11.63 17.21 -1.87
N VAL A 173 11.96 18.37 -2.43
CA VAL A 173 11.18 18.97 -3.52
C VAL A 173 11.33 18.13 -4.78
N LYS A 174 12.56 17.69 -5.10
CA LYS A 174 12.81 16.82 -6.24
C LYS A 174 12.12 15.46 -6.07
N LEU A 175 12.21 14.85 -4.89
CA LEU A 175 11.51 13.58 -4.60
C LEU A 175 9.99 13.73 -4.76
N GLN A 176 9.41 14.84 -4.27
CA GLN A 176 7.99 15.12 -4.45
C GLN A 176 7.62 15.33 -5.92
N MET A 177 8.48 15.99 -6.71
CA MET A 177 8.27 16.14 -8.16
C MET A 177 8.32 14.79 -8.88
N THR A 178 9.22 13.89 -8.50
CA THR A 178 9.26 12.52 -9.03
C THR A 178 7.96 11.78 -8.72
N ALA A 179 7.49 11.80 -7.47
CA ALA A 179 6.22 11.19 -7.08
C ALA A 179 5.02 11.77 -7.84
N ASN A 180 4.97 13.10 -8.01
CA ASN A 180 3.91 13.76 -8.79
C ASN A 180 3.94 13.36 -10.26
N SER A 181 5.14 13.18 -10.83
CA SER A 181 5.32 12.77 -12.23
C SER A 181 4.82 11.35 -12.46
N LEU A 182 5.13 10.43 -11.54
CA LEU A 182 4.62 9.06 -11.55
C LEU A 182 3.09 9.02 -11.44
N ALA A 183 2.50 9.77 -10.51
CA ALA A 183 1.05 9.85 -10.36
C ALA A 183 0.36 10.46 -11.60
N LEU A 184 0.98 11.47 -12.23
CA LEU A 184 0.46 12.08 -13.46
C LEU A 184 0.57 11.12 -14.66
N MET A 185 1.66 10.36 -14.74
CA MET A 185 1.85 9.35 -15.77
C MET A 185 0.79 8.25 -15.65
N ALA A 186 0.61 7.70 -14.44
CA ALA A 186 -0.43 6.71 -14.14
C ALA A 186 -1.81 7.22 -14.55
N ARG A 187 -2.17 8.45 -14.15
CA ARG A 187 -3.44 9.07 -14.54
C ARG A 187 -3.57 9.25 -16.05
N SER A 188 -2.50 9.60 -16.75
CA SER A 188 -2.58 9.87 -18.20
C SER A 188 -2.77 8.57 -18.98
N LEU A 189 -2.03 7.53 -18.61
CA LEU A 189 -2.10 6.21 -19.22
C LEU A 189 -3.39 5.46 -18.87
N SER A 190 -3.99 5.71 -17.69
CA SER A 190 -5.29 5.11 -17.32
C SER A 190 -6.46 5.52 -18.23
N PHE A 191 -6.32 6.60 -19.01
CA PHE A 191 -7.32 7.03 -20.00
C PHE A 191 -6.94 6.68 -21.43
N ASP A 192 -5.77 6.09 -21.66
CA ASP A 192 -5.30 5.75 -22.99
C ASP A 192 -5.94 4.43 -23.44
N SER A 193 -6.77 4.50 -24.47
CA SER A 193 -7.48 3.34 -25.02
C SER A 193 -6.58 2.34 -25.74
N GLU A 194 -5.37 2.74 -26.14
CA GLU A 194 -4.37 1.84 -26.73
C GLU A 194 -3.45 1.21 -25.68
N PHE A 195 -3.43 1.76 -24.46
CA PHE A 195 -2.71 1.21 -23.33
C PHE A 195 -3.58 0.16 -22.63
N MET A 196 -3.36 -1.12 -22.97
CA MET A 196 -3.94 -2.22 -22.19
C MET A 196 -3.00 -2.58 -21.05
N SER A 197 -3.43 -2.30 -19.82
CA SER A 197 -2.93 -2.87 -18.57
C SER A 197 -3.31 -4.34 -18.46
#